data_AF-A0A9E7L7Y4-F1
#
_entry.id   AF-A0A9E7L7Y4-F1
#
_cell.length_a   1.000
_cell.length_b   1.000
_cell.length_c   1.000
_cell.angle_alpha   90.00
_cell.angle_beta   90.00
_cell.angle_gamma   90.00
#
_symmetry.space_group_name_H-M   'P 1'
#
loop_
_entity.id
_entity.type
_entity.pdbx_description
1 polymer ?
#
loop_
_entity_poly.entity_id
_entity_poly.type
_entity_poly.pdbx_seq_one_letter_code
_entity_poly.pdbx_strand_id
1 'polypeptide(L)'
;RWWRIEEEEEEEEKSRGRVDRFLLPIPKRPCASVFLARKEVRIPEPAENVPRNFRMLEELERGEKGIGDGTVSYGMDDADDIYMCSWTGTIIGPQNTVHEGRIYQLKLYCDKDYPDKPPTVRFQTRINMTCVNQETGMVEPGLFPMLANWQREYTMEDILMSLKKEMSSPQNRKLHQPPEGSDDQRMEQKDLAQRCAIL
;
A
#
# COMPACT_ATOMS: atom_id res chain seq x y z
N ARG A 1 -0.49 38.61 13.95
CA ARG A 1 0.80 39.26 13.66
C ARG A 1 1.81 38.15 13.47
N TRP A 2 2.06 37.77 12.22
CA TRP A 2 3.30 38.11 11.51
C TRP A 2 4.53 37.38 12.12
N TRP A 3 4.89 36.25 11.48
CA TRP A 3 6.22 35.68 11.19
C TRP A 3 7.30 35.68 12.28
N ARG A 4 8.02 34.56 12.44
CA ARG A 4 9.23 34.22 11.67
C ARG A 4 9.98 33.05 12.34
N ILE A 5 10.41 32.12 11.48
CA ILE A 5 11.20 30.91 11.70
C ILE A 5 12.71 31.24 11.62
N GLU A 6 13.57 30.28 11.98
CA GLU A 6 15.01 30.12 11.62
C GLU A 6 15.98 30.93 12.49
N GLU A 7 16.93 30.31 13.22
CA GLU A 7 18.12 29.51 12.85
C GLU A 7 19.32 30.37 13.27
N GLU A 8 20.10 29.94 14.27
CA GLU A 8 21.50 30.36 14.49
C GLU A 8 22.03 29.72 15.78
N GLU A 9 22.96 28.78 15.65
CA GLU A 9 24.03 28.41 16.61
C GLU A 9 24.76 27.20 15.98
N GLU A 10 26.08 27.16 15.78
CA GLU A 10 27.18 28.03 16.19
C GLU A 10 28.42 27.57 15.38
N GLU A 11 29.20 28.51 14.84
CA GLU A 11 30.46 28.27 14.12
C GLU A 11 31.66 28.64 15.04
N GLU A 12 32.79 27.98 14.77
CA GLU A 12 34.16 28.33 15.17
C GLU A 12 34.63 28.22 16.64
N GLU A 13 35.58 27.30 16.87
CA GLU A 13 36.85 27.76 17.41
C GLU A 13 38.07 26.99 16.85
N LYS A 14 38.97 27.78 16.26
CA LYS A 14 40.24 27.42 15.64
C LYS A 14 41.36 27.88 16.58
N SER A 15 42.36 27.04 16.85
CA SER A 15 43.80 27.36 16.67
C SER A 15 44.78 26.62 17.60
N ARG A 16 46.00 26.43 17.05
CA ARG A 16 47.31 26.06 17.65
C ARG A 16 47.50 24.54 17.85
N GLY A 17 48.54 23.88 17.32
CA GLY A 17 49.73 24.33 16.63
C GLY A 17 50.54 23.11 16.13
N ARG A 18 51.39 23.40 15.14
CA ARG A 18 52.34 22.53 14.42
C ARG A 18 53.36 21.85 15.37
N VAL A 19 53.64 20.56 15.20
CA VAL A 19 55.02 20.01 15.13
C VAL A 19 55.06 18.55 14.60
N ASP A 20 55.98 18.40 13.65
CA ASP A 20 56.80 17.26 13.24
C ASP A 20 56.23 15.93 12.71
N ARG A 21 56.65 15.70 11.45
CA ARG A 21 56.64 14.42 10.76
C ARG A 21 57.62 13.47 11.45
N PHE A 22 57.10 12.34 11.92
CA PHE A 22 57.88 11.11 12.04
C PHE A 22 57.23 10.05 11.15
N LEU A 23 57.85 9.78 10.01
CA LEU A 23 57.66 8.53 9.27
C LEU A 23 58.38 7.44 10.06
N LEU A 24 57.69 6.38 10.52
CA LEU A 24 58.17 4.98 10.66
C LEU A 24 56.94 4.07 10.99
N PRO A 25 57.03 2.74 10.85
CA PRO A 25 56.86 1.94 9.64
C PRO A 25 55.55 1.13 9.65
N ILE A 26 55.08 0.68 8.49
CA ILE A 26 53.93 -0.23 8.35
C ILE A 26 54.29 -1.62 8.92
N PRO A 27 53.59 -2.16 9.95
CA PRO A 27 53.67 -3.56 10.28
C PRO A 27 52.58 -4.33 9.55
N LYS A 28 53.00 -5.47 9.00
CA LYS A 28 52.19 -6.43 8.26
C LYS A 28 51.15 -7.10 9.18
N ARG A 29 49.99 -7.42 8.59
CA ARG A 29 48.80 -8.17 9.10
C ARG A 29 49.17 -9.46 9.89
N PRO A 30 48.25 -10.21 10.55
CA PRO A 30 46.78 -10.13 10.65
C PRO A 30 46.22 -10.35 12.08
N CYS A 31 44.89 -10.51 12.20
CA CYS A 31 44.16 -11.05 13.35
C CYS A 31 43.85 -10.06 14.49
N ALA A 32 42.75 -9.34 14.33
CA ALA A 32 41.83 -9.10 15.43
C ALA A 32 40.43 -9.36 14.88
N SER A 33 39.74 -10.34 15.46
CA SER A 33 38.36 -10.66 15.16
C SER A 33 37.50 -9.42 15.30
N VAL A 34 37.20 -8.76 14.18
CA VAL A 34 36.04 -7.90 14.09
C VAL A 34 34.87 -8.87 14.20
N PHE A 35 34.24 -8.88 15.37
CA PHE A 35 32.89 -9.39 15.54
C PHE A 35 32.02 -8.60 14.54
N LEU A 36 31.93 -9.09 13.31
CA LEU A 36 30.78 -8.84 12.48
C LEU A 36 29.64 -9.46 13.27
N ALA A 37 28.94 -8.61 14.03
CA ALA A 37 27.55 -8.86 14.35
C ALA A 37 26.86 -9.01 13.00
N ARG A 38 26.90 -10.24 12.46
CA ARG A 38 25.90 -10.73 11.53
C ARG A 38 24.62 -10.51 12.30
N LYS A 39 23.94 -9.42 11.97
CA LYS A 39 22.52 -9.29 12.24
C LYS A 39 21.96 -10.50 11.53
N GLU A 40 21.74 -11.54 12.32
CA GLU A 40 21.10 -12.76 11.88
C GLU A 40 19.78 -12.27 11.31
N VAL A 41 19.71 -12.21 9.98
CA VAL A 41 18.46 -11.99 9.29
C VAL A 41 17.67 -13.22 9.69
N ARG A 42 16.86 -13.04 10.72
CA ARG A 42 15.89 -14.04 11.15
C ARG A 42 15.02 -14.21 9.93
N ILE A 43 15.31 -15.23 9.13
CA ILE A 43 14.44 -15.67 8.04
C ILE A 43 13.10 -15.87 8.75
N PRO A 44 12.04 -15.13 8.39
CA PRO A 44 10.76 -15.37 9.01
C PRO A 44 10.46 -16.85 8.81
N GLU A 45 10.29 -17.57 9.91
CA GLU A 45 9.76 -18.95 9.92
C GLU A 45 8.58 -18.98 8.94
N PRO A 46 8.46 -20.02 8.08
CA PRO A 46 7.40 -20.09 7.09
C PRO A 46 6.09 -19.85 7.81
N ALA A 47 5.47 -18.69 7.53
CA ALA A 47 4.38 -18.16 8.31
C ALA A 47 3.33 -19.27 8.45
N GLU A 48 3.19 -19.80 9.66
CA GLU A 48 2.21 -20.81 10.02
C GLU A 48 0.90 -20.46 9.32
N ASN A 49 0.30 -21.42 8.61
CA ASN A 49 -0.85 -21.15 7.73
C ASN A 49 -2.02 -20.61 8.56
N VAL A 50 -2.05 -19.28 8.74
CA VAL A 50 -3.13 -18.57 9.41
C VAL A 50 -4.39 -18.84 8.61
N PRO A 51 -5.43 -19.45 9.21
CA PRO A 51 -6.67 -19.71 8.49
C PRO A 51 -7.26 -18.39 7.98
N ARG A 52 -7.84 -18.43 6.77
CA ARG A 52 -8.45 -17.27 6.11
C ARG A 52 -9.24 -16.37 7.06
N ASN A 53 -10.13 -16.95 7.86
CA ASN A 53 -11.02 -16.18 8.73
C ASN A 53 -10.26 -15.33 9.76
N PHE A 54 -9.14 -15.82 10.30
CA PHE A 54 -8.31 -15.04 11.21
C PHE A 54 -7.64 -13.87 10.49
N ARG A 55 -7.14 -14.11 9.26
CA ARG A 55 -6.61 -13.04 8.40
C ARG A 55 -7.66 -11.97 8.10
N MET A 56 -8.90 -12.38 7.79
CA MET A 56 -9.99 -11.43 7.52
C MET A 56 -10.36 -10.60 8.76
N LEU A 57 -10.39 -11.21 9.94
CA LEU A 57 -10.66 -10.50 11.20
C LEU A 57 -9.53 -9.52 11.54
N GLU A 58 -8.28 -9.91 11.32
CA GLU A 58 -7.12 -9.03 11.50
C GLU A 58 -7.20 -7.82 10.56
N GLU A 59 -7.54 -8.04 9.28
CA GLU A 59 -7.74 -6.93 8.34
C GLU A 59 -8.94 -6.06 8.73
N LEU A 60 -10.05 -6.63 9.21
CA LEU A 60 -11.19 -5.86 9.70
C LEU A 60 -10.80 -4.92 10.84
N GLU A 61 -10.11 -5.45 11.85
CA GLU A 61 -9.67 -4.68 13.01
C GLU A 61 -8.71 -3.54 12.60
N ARG A 62 -7.85 -3.77 11.60
CA ARG A 62 -6.99 -2.73 11.03
C ARG A 62 -7.79 -1.67 10.29
N GLY A 63 -8.79 -2.06 9.51
CA GLY A 63 -9.70 -1.14 8.83
C GLY A 63 -10.43 -0.22 9.82
N GLU A 64 -10.92 -0.76 10.93
CA GLU A 64 -11.64 0.00 11.98
C GLU A 64 -10.74 0.96 12.76
N LYS A 65 -9.47 0.58 12.99
CA LYS A 65 -8.49 1.46 13.65
C LYS A 65 -8.03 2.62 12.77
N GLY A 66 -8.32 2.56 11.46
CA GLY A 66 -7.84 3.50 10.48
C GLY A 66 -6.42 3.20 10.02
N ILE A 67 -6.14 3.54 8.77
CA ILE A 67 -4.89 3.19 8.09
C ILE A 67 -4.08 4.45 7.86
N GLY A 68 -2.85 4.45 8.39
CA GLY A 68 -1.83 5.45 8.07
C GLY A 68 -2.32 6.90 8.21
N ASP A 69 -2.31 7.63 7.09
CA ASP A 69 -2.67 9.04 6.98
C ASP A 69 -4.19 9.27 6.74
N GLY A 70 -5.00 8.21 6.75
CA GLY A 70 -6.45 8.28 6.51
C GLY A 70 -6.83 8.53 5.06
N THR A 71 -5.88 8.47 4.12
CA THR A 71 -6.16 8.65 2.69
C THR A 71 -6.70 7.41 2.00
N VAL A 72 -6.55 6.26 2.64
CA VAL A 72 -7.13 4.99 2.21
C VAL A 72 -7.90 4.38 3.39
N SER A 73 -9.05 3.79 3.10
CA SER A 73 -9.84 3.05 4.08
C SER A 73 -10.52 1.86 3.42
N TYR A 74 -10.83 0.83 4.21
CA TYR A 74 -11.64 -0.29 3.77
C TYR A 74 -12.49 -0.82 4.92
N GLY A 75 -13.59 -1.48 4.60
CA GLY A 75 -14.47 -2.12 5.56
C GLY A 75 -15.38 -3.15 4.89
N MET A 76 -16.10 -3.93 5.71
CA MET A 76 -17.08 -4.88 5.19
C MET A 76 -18.23 -4.15 4.51
N ASP A 77 -18.67 -4.70 3.39
CA ASP A 77 -19.80 -4.15 2.65
C ASP A 77 -21.15 -4.55 3.25
N ASP A 78 -21.22 -5.78 3.75
CA ASP A 78 -22.38 -6.34 4.43
C ASP A 78 -21.94 -6.90 5.79
N ALA A 79 -22.46 -6.33 6.87
CA ALA A 79 -22.14 -6.75 8.23
C ALA A 79 -22.69 -8.15 8.58
N ASP A 80 -23.69 -8.62 7.83
CA ASP A 80 -24.28 -9.94 8.01
C ASP A 80 -23.54 -11.04 7.21
N ASP A 81 -22.55 -10.68 6.37
CA ASP A 81 -21.73 -11.63 5.63
C ASP A 81 -20.71 -12.33 6.55
N ILE A 82 -21.11 -13.49 7.05
CA ILE A 82 -20.30 -14.37 7.91
C ILE A 82 -18.97 -14.76 7.24
N TYR A 83 -18.93 -14.85 5.90
CA TYR A 83 -17.74 -15.24 5.18
C TYR A 83 -16.80 -14.08 4.88
N MET A 84 -17.20 -12.84 5.18
CA MET A 84 -16.42 -11.62 4.96
C MET A 84 -15.86 -11.57 3.54
N CYS A 85 -16.70 -11.84 2.54
CA CYS A 85 -16.29 -11.90 1.14
C CYS A 85 -16.34 -10.54 0.46
N SER A 86 -17.34 -9.71 0.80
CA SER A 86 -17.54 -8.41 0.16
C SER A 86 -16.98 -7.27 1.03
N TRP A 87 -16.09 -6.47 0.43
CA TRP A 87 -15.44 -5.34 1.07
C TRP A 87 -15.60 -4.09 0.22
N THR A 88 -15.74 -2.96 0.89
CA THR A 88 -15.76 -1.64 0.28
C THR A 88 -14.49 -0.89 0.66
N GLY A 89 -13.71 -0.50 -0.36
CA GLY A 89 -12.53 0.33 -0.23
C GLY A 89 -12.81 1.79 -0.63
N THR A 90 -12.09 2.71 -0.04
CA THR A 90 -12.12 4.14 -0.38
C THR A 90 -10.71 4.66 -0.53
N ILE A 91 -10.46 5.38 -1.63
CA ILE A 91 -9.18 6.05 -1.88
C ILE A 91 -9.46 7.54 -2.08
N ILE A 92 -8.82 8.37 -1.26
CA ILE A 92 -8.75 9.81 -1.48
C ILE A 92 -7.66 10.07 -2.51
N GLY A 93 -8.04 10.73 -3.60
CA GLY A 93 -7.15 10.96 -4.73
C GLY A 93 -5.91 11.77 -4.33
N PRO A 94 -4.72 11.39 -4.82
CA PRO A 94 -3.47 12.02 -4.44
C PRO A 94 -3.39 13.49 -4.91
N GLN A 95 -2.75 14.32 -4.09
CA GLN A 95 -2.48 15.73 -4.40
C GLN A 95 -1.56 15.87 -5.62
N ASN A 96 -1.65 17.01 -6.31
CA ASN A 96 -0.89 17.32 -7.52
C ASN A 96 -1.19 16.38 -8.70
N THR A 97 -2.40 15.83 -8.73
CA THR A 97 -2.88 14.99 -9.83
C THR A 97 -4.29 15.41 -10.24
N VAL A 98 -4.74 14.94 -11.41
CA VAL A 98 -6.14 15.08 -11.85
C VAL A 98 -7.16 14.41 -10.91
N HIS A 99 -6.68 13.61 -9.96
CA HIS A 99 -7.48 12.91 -8.96
C HIS A 99 -7.61 13.71 -7.65
N GLU A 100 -6.91 14.84 -7.51
CA GLU A 100 -6.91 15.63 -6.28
C GLU A 100 -8.32 16.10 -5.91
N GLY A 101 -8.68 15.92 -4.63
CA GLY A 101 -10.01 16.29 -4.10
C GLY A 101 -11.12 15.28 -4.42
N ARG A 102 -10.82 14.20 -5.16
CA ARG A 102 -11.80 13.15 -5.49
C ARG A 102 -11.77 12.00 -4.50
N ILE A 103 -12.92 11.39 -4.28
CA ILE A 103 -13.07 10.18 -3.47
C ILE A 103 -13.48 9.05 -4.42
N TYR A 104 -12.68 7.98 -4.45
CA TYR A 104 -12.94 6.80 -5.26
C TYR A 104 -13.41 5.66 -4.38
N GLN A 105 -14.60 5.14 -4.67
CA GLN A 105 -15.12 3.94 -4.04
C GLN A 105 -14.76 2.71 -4.88
N LEU A 106 -14.30 1.65 -4.20
CA LEU A 106 -13.96 0.36 -4.79
C LEU A 106 -14.69 -0.77 -4.07
N LYS A 107 -14.97 -1.85 -4.78
CA LYS A 107 -15.40 -3.13 -4.25
C LYS A 107 -14.24 -4.11 -4.33
N LEU A 108 -13.92 -4.75 -3.23
CA LEU A 108 -12.98 -5.86 -3.16
C LEU A 108 -13.75 -7.12 -2.81
N TYR A 109 -13.49 -8.18 -3.56
CA TYR A 109 -14.12 -9.48 -3.36
C TYR A 109 -13.07 -10.52 -3.01
N CYS A 110 -13.14 -11.01 -1.78
CA CYS A 110 -12.21 -11.95 -1.20
C CYS A 110 -12.82 -13.36 -1.22
N ASP A 111 -12.42 -14.15 -2.23
CA ASP A 111 -12.85 -15.54 -2.40
C ASP A 111 -12.42 -16.44 -1.21
N LYS A 112 -12.89 -17.69 -1.19
CA LYS A 112 -12.50 -18.71 -0.20
C LYS A 112 -10.99 -19.01 -0.20
N ASP A 113 -10.35 -18.79 -1.34
CA ASP A 113 -8.92 -19.02 -1.53
C ASP A 113 -8.06 -17.82 -1.11
N TYR A 114 -8.64 -16.71 -0.63
CA TYR A 114 -7.87 -15.61 -0.06
C TYR A 114 -7.26 -16.03 1.29
N PRO A 115 -5.99 -15.69 1.60
CA PRO A 115 -5.06 -14.82 0.86
C PRO A 115 -4.14 -15.56 -0.13
N ASP A 116 -4.31 -16.86 -0.36
CA ASP A 116 -3.46 -17.61 -1.31
C ASP A 116 -3.68 -17.15 -2.76
N LYS A 117 -4.90 -16.73 -3.09
CA LYS A 117 -5.24 -16.06 -4.36
C LYS A 117 -5.57 -14.58 -4.14
N PRO A 118 -5.28 -13.72 -5.14
CA PRO A 118 -5.62 -12.32 -5.07
C PRO A 118 -7.15 -12.11 -5.04
N PRO A 119 -7.64 -11.08 -4.34
CA PRO A 119 -9.04 -10.70 -4.41
C PRO A 119 -9.36 -10.05 -5.76
N THR A 120 -10.64 -10.08 -6.14
CA THR A 120 -11.11 -9.33 -7.31
C THR A 120 -11.38 -7.89 -6.90
N VAL A 121 -10.88 -6.93 -7.66
CA VAL A 121 -11.01 -5.49 -7.34
C VAL A 121 -11.72 -4.77 -8.47
N ARG A 122 -12.72 -3.96 -8.12
CA ARG A 122 -13.50 -3.16 -9.06
C ARG A 122 -13.70 -1.76 -8.51
N PHE A 123 -13.53 -0.75 -9.35
CA PHE A 123 -13.94 0.61 -9.08
C PHE A 123 -15.46 0.76 -9.25
N GLN A 124 -16.13 1.24 -8.20
CA GLN A 124 -17.53 1.64 -8.27
C GLN A 124 -17.64 3.07 -8.84
N THR A 125 -16.73 3.95 -8.43
CA THR A 125 -16.60 5.28 -9.02
C THR A 125 -15.85 5.21 -10.34
N ARG A 126 -16.39 5.82 -11.39
CA ARG A 126 -15.73 5.83 -12.70
C ARG A 126 -14.36 6.52 -12.63
N ILE A 127 -13.33 5.82 -13.10
CA ILE A 127 -11.96 6.32 -13.15
C ILE A 127 -11.34 5.97 -14.50
N ASN A 128 -10.55 6.90 -15.03
CA ASN A 128 -9.72 6.64 -16.21
C ASN A 128 -8.28 6.37 -15.75
N MET A 129 -7.85 5.10 -15.79
CA MET A 129 -6.53 4.66 -15.36
C MET A 129 -6.07 3.47 -16.21
N THR A 130 -4.76 3.37 -16.47
CA THR A 130 -4.19 2.33 -17.36
C THR A 130 -4.45 0.89 -16.93
N CYS A 131 -4.51 0.60 -15.62
CA CYS A 131 -4.75 -0.75 -15.10
C CYS A 131 -6.24 -1.06 -14.81
N VAL A 132 -7.15 -0.17 -15.21
CA VAL A 132 -8.60 -0.32 -14.99
C VAL A 132 -9.33 -0.36 -16.32
N ASN A 133 -10.22 -1.33 -16.46
CA ASN A 133 -11.13 -1.38 -17.59
C ASN A 133 -12.18 -0.26 -17.45
N GLN A 134 -12.24 0.66 -18.42
CA GLN A 134 -13.13 1.83 -18.34
C GLN A 134 -14.62 1.50 -18.50
N GLU A 135 -14.96 0.34 -19.07
CA GLU A 135 -16.36 -0.07 -19.24
C GLU A 135 -16.90 -0.77 -18.00
N THR A 136 -16.11 -1.65 -17.38
CA THR A 136 -16.54 -2.47 -16.24
C THR A 136 -16.06 -1.93 -14.89
N GLY A 137 -15.02 -1.09 -14.88
CA GLY A 137 -14.34 -0.64 -13.66
C GLY A 137 -13.44 -1.71 -13.04
N MET A 138 -13.28 -2.89 -13.65
CA MET A 138 -12.45 -3.96 -13.10
C MET A 138 -10.96 -3.62 -13.22
N VAL A 139 -10.20 -3.94 -12.18
CA VAL A 139 -8.73 -3.86 -12.20
C VAL A 139 -8.19 -5.11 -12.89
N GLU A 140 -7.44 -4.93 -13.96
CA GLU A 140 -6.89 -6.03 -14.76
C GLU A 140 -5.62 -6.59 -14.09
N PRO A 141 -5.59 -7.87 -13.66
CA PRO A 141 -4.43 -8.44 -12.97
C PRO A 141 -3.14 -8.36 -13.77
N GLY A 142 -3.22 -8.48 -15.11
CA GLY A 142 -2.06 -8.41 -15.99
C GLY A 142 -1.44 -7.02 -16.14
N LEU A 143 -2.21 -5.95 -15.87
CA LEU A 143 -1.75 -4.57 -15.97
C LEU A 143 -1.34 -4.00 -14.60
N PHE A 144 -1.67 -4.70 -13.53
CA PHE A 144 -1.36 -4.30 -12.17
C PHE A 144 -0.36 -5.28 -11.53
N PRO A 145 0.93 -4.89 -11.42
CA PRO A 145 2.02 -5.81 -11.06
C PRO A 145 1.81 -6.58 -9.75
N MET A 146 1.11 -5.98 -8.79
CA MET A 146 0.83 -6.57 -7.49
C MET A 146 -0.19 -7.71 -7.56
N LEU A 147 -1.23 -7.60 -8.41
CA LEU A 147 -2.16 -8.71 -8.66
C LEU A 147 -1.53 -9.77 -9.58
N ALA A 148 -0.68 -9.35 -10.54
CA ALA A 148 0.06 -10.28 -11.41
C ALA A 148 1.01 -11.20 -10.62
N ASN A 149 1.68 -10.68 -9.59
CA ASN A 149 2.65 -11.39 -8.77
C ASN A 149 2.18 -11.53 -7.33
N TRP A 150 0.89 -11.86 -7.15
CA TRP A 150 0.27 -11.94 -5.84
C TRP A 150 1.03 -12.89 -4.89
N GLN A 151 1.23 -12.43 -3.65
CA GLN A 151 1.81 -13.18 -2.54
C GLN A 151 0.84 -13.12 -1.36
N ARG A 152 0.75 -14.20 -0.58
CA ARG A 152 -0.18 -14.30 0.56
C ARG A 152 0.08 -13.27 1.66
N GLU A 153 1.27 -12.67 1.68
CA GLU A 153 1.66 -11.62 2.60
C GLU A 153 0.91 -10.32 2.31
N TYR A 154 0.49 -10.08 1.07
CA TYR A 154 -0.24 -8.88 0.67
C TYR A 154 -1.65 -8.83 1.29
N THR A 155 -2.06 -7.61 1.60
CA THR A 155 -3.35 -7.28 2.23
C THR A 155 -4.22 -6.42 1.31
N MET A 156 -5.49 -6.25 1.65
CA MET A 156 -6.38 -5.29 1.00
C MET A 156 -5.82 -3.86 1.11
N GLU A 157 -5.18 -3.54 2.23
CA GLU A 157 -4.50 -2.26 2.44
C GLU A 157 -3.41 -2.01 1.38
N ASP A 158 -2.56 -3.02 1.15
CA ASP A 158 -1.46 -2.94 0.18
C ASP A 158 -2.00 -2.72 -1.24
N ILE A 159 -3.13 -3.34 -1.58
CA ILE A 159 -3.80 -3.15 -2.87
C ILE A 159 -4.23 -1.69 -3.02
N LEU A 160 -4.92 -1.13 -2.02
CA LEU A 160 -5.41 0.25 -2.08
C LEU A 160 -4.26 1.26 -2.11
N MET A 161 -3.21 1.04 -1.32
CA MET A 161 -2.00 1.88 -1.34
C MET A 161 -1.29 1.82 -2.71
N SER A 162 -1.20 0.63 -3.29
CA SER A 162 -0.58 0.42 -4.60
C SER A 162 -1.41 1.06 -5.73
N LEU A 163 -2.73 0.97 -5.68
CA LEU A 163 -3.63 1.68 -6.61
C LEU A 163 -3.48 3.20 -6.48
N LYS A 164 -3.42 3.74 -5.26
CA LYS A 164 -3.17 5.18 -5.03
C LYS A 164 -1.83 5.62 -5.61
N LYS A 165 -0.79 4.79 -5.48
CA LYS A 165 0.51 5.03 -6.10
C LYS A 165 0.42 5.05 -7.62
N GLU A 166 -0.38 4.16 -8.22
CA GLU A 166 -0.60 4.17 -9.66
C GLU A 166 -1.37 5.39 -10.16
N MET A 167 -2.30 5.94 -9.39
CA MET A 167 -2.92 7.24 -9.72
C MET A 167 -1.89 8.38 -9.79
N SER A 168 -0.81 8.27 -9.02
CA SER A 168 0.28 9.27 -8.99
C SER A 168 1.34 9.02 -10.07
N SER A 169 1.26 7.89 -10.79
CA SER A 169 2.26 7.54 -11.79
C SER A 169 2.21 8.52 -12.97
N PRO A 170 3.34 8.76 -13.65
CA PRO A 170 3.40 9.74 -14.74
C PRO A 170 2.39 9.52 -15.86
N GLN A 171 1.99 8.26 -16.07
CA GLN A 171 1.02 7.84 -17.08
C GLN A 171 -0.42 8.19 -16.69
N ASN A 172 -0.76 8.12 -15.40
CA ASN A 172 -2.13 8.27 -14.92
C ASN A 172 -2.43 9.66 -14.36
N ARG A 173 -1.45 10.33 -13.75
CA ARG A 173 -1.65 11.61 -13.03
C ARG A 173 -2.20 12.78 -13.87
N LYS A 174 -2.20 12.65 -15.20
CA LYS A 174 -2.68 13.67 -16.16
C LYS A 174 -3.83 13.17 -17.04
N LEU A 175 -4.34 11.94 -16.84
CA LEU A 175 -5.41 11.40 -17.66
C LEU A 175 -6.71 12.15 -17.41
N HIS A 176 -7.40 12.53 -18.48
CA HIS A 176 -8.70 13.17 -18.36
C HIS A 176 -9.68 12.24 -17.64
N GLN A 177 -10.23 12.69 -16.52
CA GLN A 177 -11.14 11.92 -15.70
C GLN A 177 -12.60 12.20 -16.08
N PRO A 178 -13.50 11.21 -15.91
CA PRO A 178 -14.93 11.45 -16.09
C PRO A 178 -15.48 12.44 -15.03
N PRO A 179 -16.65 13.05 -15.28
CA PRO A 179 -17.34 13.87 -14.29
C PRO A 179 -17.62 13.08 -13.01
N GLU A 180 -17.39 13.73 -11.87
CA GLU A 180 -17.68 13.19 -10.54
C GLU A 180 -19.19 12.93 -10.38
N GLY A 181 -19.55 11.87 -9.65
CA GLY A 181 -20.96 11.50 -9.40
C GLY A 181 -21.64 10.72 -10.52
N SER A 182 -20.90 10.26 -11.53
CA SER A 182 -21.38 9.27 -12.52
C SER A 182 -21.37 7.84 -11.98
N ASP A 183 -21.63 7.69 -10.67
CA ASP A 183 -21.67 6.41 -10.00
C ASP A 183 -22.89 5.64 -10.50
N ASP A 184 -22.66 4.51 -11.18
CA ASP A 184 -23.71 3.55 -11.49
C ASP A 184 -24.08 2.80 -10.20
N GLN A 185 -24.75 3.50 -9.26
CA GLN A 185 -25.26 2.90 -8.02
C GLN A 185 -26.35 1.83 -8.25
N ARG A 186 -26.71 1.56 -9.51
CA ARG A 186 -27.88 0.75 -9.85
C ARG A 186 -27.57 -0.71 -10.15
N MET A 187 -26.31 -1.15 -10.20
CA MET A 187 -26.04 -2.54 -10.55
C MET A 187 -24.75 -3.08 -9.91
N GLU A 188 -24.90 -3.82 -8.81
CA GLU A 188 -24.33 -5.16 -8.59
C GLU A 188 -24.36 -5.55 -7.11
N GLN A 189 -25.45 -6.19 -6.69
CA GLN A 189 -25.48 -6.91 -5.41
C GLN A 189 -25.74 -8.41 -5.61
N LYS A 190 -25.78 -8.91 -6.86
CA LYS A 190 -26.26 -10.27 -7.14
C LYS A 190 -25.31 -11.23 -7.86
N ASP A 191 -24.18 -10.79 -8.41
CA ASP A 191 -23.35 -11.71 -9.22
C ASP A 191 -22.06 -12.17 -8.52
N LEU A 192 -21.47 -11.33 -7.66
CA LEU A 192 -20.24 -11.67 -6.93
C LEU A 192 -20.51 -12.48 -5.66
N ALA A 193 -21.49 -12.11 -4.84
CA ALA A 193 -21.82 -12.83 -3.60
C ALA A 193 -22.14 -14.33 -3.80
N GLN A 194 -22.63 -14.71 -4.99
CA GLN A 194 -22.99 -16.10 -5.31
C GLN A 194 -21.77 -17.01 -5.50
N ARG A 195 -20.56 -16.46 -5.69
CA ARG A 195 -19.31 -17.23 -5.79
C ARG A 195 -18.79 -17.72 -4.42
N CYS A 196 -19.10 -17.02 -3.34
CA CYS A 196 -18.71 -17.43 -1.99
C CYS A 196 -19.59 -18.56 -1.42
N ALA A 197 -20.80 -18.74 -1.96
CA ALA A 197 -21.75 -19.72 -1.44
C ALA A 197 -21.71 -21.09 -2.15
N ILE A 198 -21.13 -21.20 -3.36
CA ILE A 198 -21.17 -22.43 -4.14
C ILE A 198 -19.76 -22.85 -4.55
N LEU A 199 -19.17 -23.72 -3.72
CA LEU A 199 -18.25 -24.84 -4.00
C LEU A 199 -17.65 -25.32 -2.68
#